data_AF-A0A5N5L1S9-F1
#
_entry.id   AF-A0A5N5L1S9-F1
#
_cell.length_a   1.000
_cell.length_b   1.000
_cell.length_c   1.000
_cell.angle_alpha   90.00
_cell.angle_beta   90.00
_cell.angle_gamma   90.00
#
_symmetry.space_group_name_H-M   'P 1'
#
loop_
_entity.id
_entity.type
_entity.pdbx_description
1 polymer ?
#
loop_
_entity_poly.entity_id
_entity_poly.type
_entity_poly.pdbx_seq_one_letter_code
_entity_poly.pdbx_strand_id
1 'polypeptide(L)'
;MVNPMSLRFWSDQPPPAKIPRRGANIFDGPSPAEEDTNMENAEPSVSRIPGGSSLANDDINTIDPKPTKSCIAGSGPGRADNNELKIKGDINQFNTEPITLDVRSRPFFTTVGTLCTRNSFFPTLLSGKWKIPLTQDGALFVDSDPDVFNHIWQFLRHGGFPIAFQADGKTHDHKVYQDILFQARYFCMPELEAWLENRCYYRAVTLSTMKRLVGPDEERDFTDSDITKVEFLPCKVETEPVWHCLDWKTHPFHPGCWVRESRTLESPSAMGKYGSIVKTSYLEVRRKVEYHDGWTSCYR
;
A
#
# COMPACT_ATOMS: atom_id res chain seq x y z
N MET A 1 29.33 25.70 37.91
CA MET A 1 28.31 25.35 38.92
C MET A 1 27.02 25.08 38.16
N VAL A 2 26.55 23.84 38.22
CA VAL A 2 25.35 23.34 37.56
C VAL A 2 24.21 23.39 38.57
N ASN A 3 23.03 23.88 38.16
CA ASN A 3 21.75 23.54 38.79
C ASN A 3 20.58 23.84 37.82
N PRO A 4 19.41 23.18 37.97
CA PRO A 4 18.91 22.30 36.92
C PRO A 4 17.46 22.59 36.49
N MET A 5 17.05 21.91 35.42
CA MET A 5 15.71 21.46 35.04
C MET A 5 14.48 22.07 35.72
N SER A 6 13.58 22.62 34.89
CA SER A 6 12.13 22.53 35.09
C SER A 6 11.49 22.03 33.80
N LEU A 7 11.26 20.71 33.75
CA LEU A 7 10.38 20.05 32.79
C LEU A 7 8.94 20.22 33.31
N ARG A 8 8.15 21.07 32.66
CA ARG A 8 6.70 21.10 32.86
C ARG A 8 6.07 20.05 31.95
N PHE A 9 5.50 19.04 32.60
CA PHE A 9 4.54 18.10 32.03
C PHE A 9 3.36 18.86 31.41
N TRP A 10 3.08 18.60 30.14
CA TRP A 10 1.75 18.83 29.56
C TRP A 10 0.99 17.50 29.63
N SER A 11 0.12 17.39 30.62
CA SER A 11 -0.93 16.39 30.69
C SER A 11 -2.25 17.12 30.53
N ASP A 12 -2.77 17.17 29.31
CA ASP A 12 -4.15 17.57 29.03
C ASP A 12 -4.60 16.90 27.71
N GLN A 13 -5.05 15.66 27.81
CA GLN A 13 -5.93 15.05 26.82
C GLN A 13 -7.37 15.14 27.38
N PRO A 14 -8.34 15.67 26.62
CA PRO A 14 -9.73 15.63 27.05
C PRO A 14 -10.29 14.20 27.01
N PRO A 15 -11.20 13.83 27.94
CA PRO A 15 -11.74 12.48 28.00
C PRO A 15 -12.65 12.17 26.79
N PRO A 16 -12.74 10.90 26.35
CA PRO A 16 -13.62 10.52 25.25
C PRO A 16 -15.11 10.67 25.62
N ALA A 17 -15.88 11.18 24.65
CA ALA A 17 -17.31 11.39 24.77
C ALA A 17 -18.09 10.09 25.07
N LYS A 18 -19.03 10.19 26.01
CA LYS A 18 -19.93 9.11 26.41
C LYS A 18 -20.92 8.79 25.28
N ILE A 19 -20.94 7.52 24.86
CA ILE A 19 -21.96 6.95 23.97
C ILE A 19 -23.30 6.89 24.73
N PRO A 20 -24.42 7.41 24.19
CA PRO A 20 -25.72 7.25 24.83
C PRO A 20 -26.22 5.81 24.68
N ARG A 21 -26.50 5.17 25.82
CA ARG A 21 -27.23 3.90 25.90
C ARG A 21 -28.66 4.13 25.39
N ARG A 22 -29.01 3.53 24.25
CA ARG A 22 -30.41 3.43 23.83
C ARG A 22 -31.12 2.38 24.69
N GLY A 23 -32.22 2.81 25.30
CA GLY A 23 -33.05 2.03 26.19
C GLY A 23 -33.74 0.86 25.48
N ALA A 24 -33.93 -0.18 26.28
CA ALA A 24 -34.83 -1.29 26.02
C ALA A 24 -36.25 -0.76 25.81
N ASN A 25 -36.91 -1.23 24.75
CA ASN A 25 -38.36 -1.24 24.69
C ASN A 25 -38.82 -2.69 24.56
N ILE A 26 -39.60 -3.05 25.58
CA ILE A 26 -40.44 -4.21 25.75
C ILE A 26 -41.53 -4.17 24.68
N PHE A 27 -41.77 -5.29 23.99
CA PHE A 27 -43.03 -5.53 23.31
C PHE A 27 -43.38 -7.02 23.41
N ASP A 28 -44.50 -7.29 24.06
CA ASP A 28 -45.10 -8.60 24.31
C ASP A 28 -45.89 -9.10 23.10
N GLY A 29 -45.55 -10.34 22.68
CA GLY A 29 -46.44 -11.37 22.09
C GLY A 29 -46.98 -11.23 20.64
N PRO A 30 -47.57 -12.30 20.06
CA PRO A 30 -47.61 -13.71 20.46
C PRO A 30 -47.09 -14.71 19.39
N SER A 31 -46.89 -15.95 19.85
CA SER A 31 -46.64 -17.21 19.11
C SER A 31 -47.63 -17.45 17.94
N PRO A 32 -47.24 -18.22 16.90
CA PRO A 32 -47.79 -19.57 16.85
C PRO A 32 -46.86 -20.67 16.28
N ALA A 33 -47.17 -21.88 16.76
CA ALA A 33 -47.19 -23.17 16.06
C ALA A 33 -45.88 -23.82 15.60
N GLU A 34 -45.58 -24.88 16.34
CA GLU A 34 -44.87 -26.12 16.00
C GLU A 34 -45.20 -26.63 14.59
N GLU A 35 -44.17 -27.05 13.85
CA GLU A 35 -44.30 -28.15 12.91
C GLU A 35 -42.99 -28.93 12.84
N ASP A 36 -43.06 -30.15 13.38
CA ASP A 36 -42.05 -31.19 13.34
C ASP A 36 -41.81 -31.67 11.91
N THR A 37 -40.56 -31.66 11.45
CA THR A 37 -40.10 -32.71 10.54
C THR A 37 -38.66 -33.09 10.83
N ASN A 38 -38.57 -34.26 11.43
CA ASN A 38 -37.45 -35.15 11.61
C ASN A 38 -36.89 -35.59 10.24
N MET A 39 -35.59 -35.45 9.99
CA MET A 39 -34.92 -36.26 8.96
C MET A 39 -33.48 -36.57 9.34
N GLU A 40 -33.28 -37.87 9.43
CA GLU A 40 -32.17 -38.65 9.93
C GLU A 40 -31.10 -38.87 8.84
N ASN A 41 -29.87 -39.15 9.29
CA ASN A 41 -28.80 -39.88 8.60
C ASN A 41 -27.96 -39.18 7.50
N ALA A 42 -26.67 -38.91 7.79
CA ALA A 42 -25.60 -39.88 7.53
C ALA A 42 -24.20 -39.26 7.74
N GLU A 43 -23.43 -39.80 8.69
CA GLU A 43 -21.96 -39.72 8.72
C GLU A 43 -21.35 -40.72 7.70
N PRO A 44 -20.05 -40.59 7.39
CA PRO A 44 -19.17 -41.66 7.91
C PRO A 44 -17.79 -41.20 8.43
N SER A 45 -17.46 -41.71 9.62
CA SER A 45 -16.18 -42.30 10.10
C SER A 45 -14.89 -42.01 9.31
N VAL A 46 -13.92 -41.26 9.85
CA VAL A 46 -12.82 -41.66 10.78
C VAL A 46 -11.65 -42.44 10.11
N SER A 47 -10.45 -41.82 10.17
CA SER A 47 -9.20 -42.52 10.48
C SER A 47 -8.34 -41.70 11.46
N ARG A 48 -8.14 -42.27 12.66
CA ARG A 48 -7.05 -41.99 13.61
C ARG A 48 -5.82 -42.82 13.19
N ILE A 49 -4.58 -42.40 13.48
CA ILE A 49 -3.77 -42.76 14.69
C ILE A 49 -2.53 -41.77 14.78
N PRO A 50 -1.58 -41.81 15.76
CA PRO A 50 -1.52 -40.85 16.87
C PRO A 50 -0.12 -40.20 17.16
N GLY A 51 -0.11 -39.32 18.18
CA GLY A 51 1.02 -39.11 19.11
C GLY A 51 2.02 -38.04 18.67
N GLY A 52 2.38 -37.02 19.44
CA GLY A 52 2.24 -36.80 20.88
C GLY A 52 3.63 -36.51 21.45
N SER A 53 3.92 -35.25 21.77
CA SER A 53 4.80 -34.88 22.89
C SER A 53 4.80 -33.36 23.10
N SER A 54 4.56 -33.01 24.36
CA SER A 54 4.51 -31.69 24.96
C SER A 54 5.64 -31.63 25.97
N LEU A 55 6.45 -30.57 25.94
CA LEU A 55 7.22 -29.99 27.06
C LEU A 55 7.47 -28.52 26.62
N ALA A 56 6.79 -27.51 27.18
CA ALA A 56 7.02 -26.87 28.48
C ALA A 56 8.41 -26.22 28.60
N ASN A 57 8.36 -24.88 28.66
CA ASN A 57 9.23 -23.92 29.36
C ASN A 57 10.73 -23.87 29.00
N ASP A 58 11.23 -22.69 28.68
CA ASP A 58 12.09 -21.96 29.62
C ASP A 58 12.38 -20.52 29.16
N ASP A 59 12.48 -19.67 30.17
CA ASP A 59 12.81 -18.25 30.14
C ASP A 59 14.30 -17.99 29.85
N ILE A 60 14.64 -16.69 29.78
CA ILE A 60 15.95 -16.07 30.10
C ILE A 60 16.98 -15.97 28.94
N ASN A 61 17.10 -14.75 28.38
CA ASN A 61 18.32 -13.90 28.37
C ASN A 61 18.22 -12.81 27.27
N THR A 62 17.76 -11.61 27.63
CA THR A 62 18.56 -10.37 27.75
C THR A 62 20.07 -10.54 27.50
N ILE A 63 20.57 -10.01 26.38
CA ILE A 63 21.98 -9.65 26.21
C ILE A 63 22.07 -8.30 25.47
N ASP A 64 22.35 -7.24 26.25
CA ASP A 64 23.00 -6.03 25.79
C ASP A 64 24.41 -6.33 25.30
N PRO A 65 24.92 -5.58 24.30
CA PRO A 65 26.33 -5.23 24.31
C PRO A 65 26.53 -3.70 24.26
N LYS A 66 26.99 -3.15 25.39
CA LYS A 66 27.71 -1.88 25.47
C LYS A 66 29.15 -2.05 24.94
N PRO A 67 29.83 -0.95 24.55
CA PRO A 67 30.93 -0.97 23.59
C PRO A 67 32.30 -1.22 24.22
N THR A 68 33.16 -1.95 23.52
CA THR A 68 34.58 -2.07 23.80
C THR A 68 35.39 -1.02 23.01
N LYS A 69 36.08 -0.14 23.76
CA LYS A 69 37.23 0.63 23.28
C LYS A 69 38.48 -0.25 23.39
N SER A 70 39.30 -0.31 22.35
CA SER A 70 40.74 -0.57 22.49
C SER A 70 41.49 -0.09 21.26
N CYS A 71 42.64 0.54 21.52
CA CYS A 71 43.46 1.36 20.65
C CYS A 71 44.47 0.54 19.85
N ILE A 72 44.82 0.94 18.62
CA ILE A 72 46.19 0.80 18.09
C ILE A 72 46.55 2.04 17.26
N ALA A 73 47.65 2.68 17.67
CA ALA A 73 48.34 3.74 16.97
C ALA A 73 49.22 3.18 15.84
N GLY A 74 49.30 3.90 14.72
CA GLY A 74 50.25 3.64 13.64
C GLY A 74 50.54 4.93 12.88
N SER A 75 51.71 5.51 13.13
CA SER A 75 52.26 6.66 12.43
C SER A 75 52.84 6.26 11.06
N GLY A 76 52.68 7.10 10.05
CA GLY A 76 53.41 7.02 8.78
C GLY A 76 52.85 7.97 7.71
N PRO A 77 53.65 8.90 7.15
CA PRO A 77 53.14 10.05 6.40
C PRO A 77 53.01 9.75 4.90
N GLY A 78 51.88 10.13 4.32
CA GLY A 78 51.62 10.04 2.88
C GLY A 78 50.85 11.27 2.43
N ARG A 79 51.56 12.15 1.72
CA ARG A 79 51.13 13.42 1.15
C ARG A 79 50.05 13.15 0.07
N ALA A 80 48.84 13.69 0.26
CA ALA A 80 47.82 13.79 -0.78
C ALA A 80 46.94 15.02 -0.48
N ASP A 81 47.26 16.09 -1.20
CA ASP A 81 46.41 17.16 -1.72
C ASP A 81 45.04 17.36 -1.05
N ASN A 82 44.96 18.43 -0.26
CA ASN A 82 43.75 18.92 0.37
C ASN A 82 42.81 19.53 -0.70
N ASN A 83 41.85 18.77 -1.19
CA ASN A 83 40.61 19.33 -1.75
C ASN A 83 39.68 19.72 -0.59
N GLU A 84 40.12 20.73 0.16
CA GLU A 84 39.27 21.40 1.15
C GLU A 84 38.37 22.35 0.38
N LEU A 85 37.14 21.93 0.08
CA LEU A 85 36.06 22.85 -0.28
C LEU A 85 35.78 23.74 0.94
N LYS A 86 36.61 24.77 1.11
CA LYS A 86 36.33 25.91 1.97
C LYS A 86 35.21 26.70 1.32
N ILE A 87 33.97 26.26 1.54
CA ILE A 87 32.79 27.05 1.20
C ILE A 87 32.73 28.20 2.22
N LYS A 88 33.56 29.23 1.99
CA LYS A 88 33.48 30.51 2.70
C LYS A 88 32.45 31.37 1.97
N GLY A 89 31.22 31.31 2.42
CA GLY A 89 30.17 32.26 2.04
C GLY A 89 28.92 32.00 2.85
N ASP A 90 28.11 33.03 3.02
CA ASP A 90 26.81 32.91 3.67
C ASP A 90 25.98 31.85 2.93
N ILE A 91 25.37 30.93 3.66
CA ILE A 91 24.46 29.87 3.15
C ILE A 91 23.40 30.40 2.17
N ASN A 92 23.07 31.69 2.22
CA ASN A 92 22.16 32.37 1.30
C ASN A 92 22.73 32.57 -0.13
N GLN A 93 24.05 32.54 -0.32
CA GLN A 93 24.70 32.77 -1.62
C GLN A 93 24.80 31.49 -2.48
N PHE A 94 24.71 30.30 -1.86
CA PHE A 94 24.85 29.00 -2.53
C PHE A 94 23.51 28.32 -2.86
N ASN A 95 22.38 28.99 -2.60
CA ASN A 95 21.06 28.35 -2.64
C ASN A 95 20.67 27.80 -4.04
N THR A 96 21.30 28.31 -5.09
CA THR A 96 21.04 27.95 -6.50
C THR A 96 22.16 27.16 -7.18
N GLU A 97 23.30 26.93 -6.53
CA GLU A 97 24.39 26.20 -7.18
C GLU A 97 24.05 24.71 -7.30
N PRO A 98 24.21 24.12 -8.50
CA PRO A 98 23.98 22.71 -8.71
C PRO A 98 25.11 21.90 -8.05
N ILE A 99 24.72 20.86 -7.32
CA ILE A 99 25.59 19.89 -6.69
C ILE A 99 25.18 18.48 -7.11
N THR A 100 26.16 17.59 -7.16
CA THR A 100 25.95 16.17 -7.45
C THR A 100 26.16 15.36 -6.18
N LEU A 101 25.18 14.53 -5.84
CA LEU A 101 25.27 13.55 -4.77
C LEU A 101 25.51 12.19 -5.39
N ASP A 102 26.51 11.45 -4.90
CA ASP A 102 26.76 10.07 -5.27
C ASP A 102 26.21 9.15 -4.17
N VAL A 103 25.07 8.53 -4.45
CA VAL A 103 24.42 7.58 -3.54
C VAL A 103 24.73 6.17 -4.02
N ARG A 104 25.85 5.61 -3.55
CA ARG A 104 26.34 4.27 -3.93
C ARG A 104 26.33 4.02 -5.46
N SER A 105 26.98 4.91 -6.21
CA SER A 105 27.10 4.86 -7.68
C SER A 105 25.85 5.29 -8.46
N ARG A 106 24.84 5.85 -7.79
CA ARG A 106 23.72 6.53 -8.45
C ARG A 106 23.84 8.05 -8.24
N PRO A 107 24.10 8.83 -9.31
CA PRO A 107 24.20 10.28 -9.19
C PRO A 107 22.81 10.91 -9.06
N PHE A 108 22.67 11.83 -8.11
CA PHE A 108 21.50 12.70 -7.96
C PHE A 108 21.93 14.15 -8.12
N PHE A 109 21.25 14.88 -9.01
CA PHE A 109 21.51 16.29 -9.28
C PHE A 109 20.50 17.15 -8.52
N THR A 110 21.00 18.08 -7.72
CA THR A 110 20.17 18.96 -6.90
C THR A 110 20.87 20.30 -6.66
N THR A 111 20.23 21.22 -5.95
CA THR A 111 20.88 22.44 -5.42
C THR A 111 21.10 22.33 -3.91
N VAL A 112 22.05 23.09 -3.38
CA VAL A 112 22.27 23.21 -1.92
C VAL A 112 20.99 23.64 -1.22
N GLY A 113 20.25 24.59 -1.80
CA GLY A 113 19.01 25.08 -1.21
C GLY A 113 17.97 24.01 -1.00
N THR A 114 17.72 23.21 -2.04
CA THR A 114 16.79 22.08 -1.96
C THR A 114 17.26 21.08 -0.91
N LEU A 115 18.56 20.78 -0.89
CA LEU A 115 19.15 19.80 0.02
C LEU A 115 19.09 20.26 1.49
N CYS A 116 19.07 21.57 1.75
CA CYS A 116 19.05 22.15 3.10
C CYS A 116 17.66 22.57 3.59
N THR A 117 16.60 22.44 2.78
CA THR A 117 15.28 23.04 3.09
C THR A 117 14.57 22.38 4.28
N ARG A 118 14.62 21.05 4.41
CA ARG A 118 13.74 20.28 5.33
C ARG A 118 14.46 19.32 6.26
N ASN A 119 15.73 19.57 6.52
CA ASN A 119 16.54 18.73 7.40
C ASN A 119 17.66 19.55 8.04
N SER A 120 18.21 19.04 9.13
CA SER A 120 19.38 19.62 9.80
C SER A 120 20.70 18.94 9.42
N PHE A 121 20.65 17.77 8.78
CA PHE A 121 21.83 16.97 8.44
C PHE A 121 22.72 17.65 7.38
N PHE A 122 22.18 17.93 6.20
CA PHE A 122 22.96 18.50 5.10
C PHE A 122 23.49 19.91 5.38
N PRO A 123 22.73 20.83 6.02
CA PRO A 123 23.30 22.10 6.48
C PRO A 123 24.50 21.91 7.41
N THR A 124 24.44 20.92 8.31
CA THR A 124 25.54 20.61 9.22
C THR A 124 26.72 19.99 8.48
N LEU A 125 26.46 19.09 7.53
CA LEU A 125 27.48 18.46 6.70
C LEU A 125 28.23 19.51 5.87
N LEU A 126 27.50 20.40 5.19
CA LEU A 126 28.03 21.46 4.33
C LEU A 126 28.63 22.64 5.11
N SER A 127 28.43 22.71 6.44
CA SER A 127 29.03 23.77 7.28
C SER A 127 30.56 23.71 7.39
N GLY A 128 31.19 22.68 6.80
CA GLY A 128 32.64 22.47 6.88
C GLY A 128 33.12 21.92 8.23
N LYS A 129 32.22 21.65 9.17
CA LYS A 129 32.56 21.04 10.48
C LYS A 129 33.01 19.57 10.34
N TRP A 130 32.67 18.92 9.24
CA TRP A 130 32.90 17.49 9.01
C TRP A 130 33.78 17.32 7.77
N LYS A 131 34.67 16.32 7.79
CA LYS A 131 35.39 15.90 6.58
C LYS A 131 34.39 15.18 5.68
N ILE A 132 34.06 15.78 4.55
CA ILE A 132 33.11 15.23 3.59
C ILE A 132 33.87 14.30 2.63
N PRO A 133 33.46 13.03 2.48
CA PRO A 133 33.98 12.18 1.42
C PRO A 133 33.49 12.70 0.07
N LEU A 134 34.43 13.13 -0.77
CA LEU A 134 34.17 13.50 -2.16
C LEU A 134 34.65 12.37 -3.06
N THR A 135 33.84 12.03 -4.07
CA THR A 135 34.26 11.14 -5.15
C THR A 135 35.34 11.83 -5.99
N GLN A 136 36.07 11.07 -6.81
CA GLN A 136 37.11 11.61 -7.71
C GLN A 136 36.59 12.74 -8.61
N ASP A 137 35.31 12.69 -8.97
CA ASP A 137 34.62 13.68 -9.80
C ASP A 137 34.12 14.91 -9.02
N GLY A 138 34.40 14.99 -7.71
CA GLY A 138 33.92 16.09 -6.84
C GLY A 138 32.47 15.96 -6.37
N ALA A 139 31.81 14.83 -6.64
CA ALA A 139 30.47 14.54 -6.11
C ALA A 139 30.51 14.24 -4.60
N LEU A 140 29.46 14.62 -3.88
CA LEU A 140 29.32 14.36 -2.45
C LEU A 140 28.83 12.93 -2.21
N PHE A 141 29.66 12.09 -1.59
CA PHE A 141 29.30 10.70 -1.34
C PHE A 141 28.31 10.58 -0.17
N VAL A 142 27.22 9.85 -0.40
CA VAL A 142 26.19 9.55 0.59
C VAL A 142 26.05 8.04 0.71
N ASP A 143 26.32 7.51 1.91
CA ASP A 143 26.18 6.08 2.20
C ASP A 143 24.72 5.73 2.52
N SER A 144 23.87 5.76 1.49
CA SER A 144 22.46 5.38 1.58
C SER A 144 22.11 4.39 0.48
N ASP A 145 21.01 3.65 0.68
CA ASP A 145 20.37 2.94 -0.40
C ASP A 145 19.75 3.95 -1.40
N PRO A 146 20.03 3.83 -2.71
CA PRO A 146 19.57 4.80 -3.70
C PRO A 146 18.06 4.80 -3.93
N ASP A 147 17.38 3.66 -3.76
CA ASP A 147 15.94 3.56 -3.98
C ASP A 147 15.17 4.16 -2.80
N VAL A 148 15.63 3.91 -1.57
CA VAL A 148 15.09 4.57 -0.38
C VAL A 148 15.40 6.06 -0.40
N PHE A 149 16.62 6.44 -0.81
CA PHE A 149 17.03 7.84 -0.91
C PHE A 149 16.19 8.63 -1.91
N ASN A 150 15.68 8.00 -2.97
CA ASN A 150 14.79 8.66 -3.92
C ASN A 150 13.52 9.22 -3.24
N HIS A 151 12.98 8.53 -2.23
CA HIS A 151 11.85 9.03 -1.44
C HIS A 151 12.25 10.21 -0.54
N ILE A 152 13.42 10.14 0.08
CA ILE A 152 14.00 11.24 0.86
C ILE A 152 14.19 12.48 -0.02
N TRP A 153 14.75 12.29 -1.21
CA TRP A 153 15.02 13.35 -2.17
C TRP A 153 13.73 14.00 -2.69
N GLN A 154 12.72 13.20 -3.00
CA GLN A 154 11.37 13.68 -3.34
C GLN A 154 10.79 14.56 -2.22
N PHE A 155 10.82 14.08 -0.97
CA PHE A 155 10.38 14.87 0.17
C PHE A 155 11.14 16.20 0.30
N LEU A 156 12.46 16.20 0.09
CA LEU A 156 13.25 17.44 0.11
C LEU A 156 12.81 18.45 -0.96
N ARG A 157 12.52 17.98 -2.17
CA ARG A 157 12.17 18.85 -3.32
C ARG A 157 10.78 19.47 -3.19
N HIS A 158 9.78 18.65 -2.96
CA HIS A 158 8.38 19.06 -3.06
C HIS A 158 7.59 18.89 -1.76
N GLY A 159 8.23 18.46 -0.66
CA GLY A 159 7.54 18.28 0.62
C GLY A 159 6.45 17.20 0.58
N GLY A 160 6.48 16.32 -0.42
CA GLY A 160 5.51 15.24 -0.57
C GLY A 160 5.90 14.06 0.30
N PHE A 161 4.96 13.57 1.11
CA PHE A 161 5.15 12.36 1.90
C PHE A 161 5.10 11.12 1.00
N PRO A 162 5.92 10.09 1.27
CA PRO A 162 5.98 8.90 0.43
C PRO A 162 4.70 8.07 0.57
N ILE A 163 4.11 7.66 -0.56
CA ILE A 163 2.93 6.78 -0.57
C ILE A 163 3.27 5.51 -1.34
N ALA A 164 3.66 4.48 -0.61
CA ALA A 164 3.82 3.13 -1.11
C ALA A 164 2.53 2.34 -0.85
N PHE A 165 1.54 2.50 -1.73
CA PHE A 165 0.26 1.79 -1.68
C PHE A 165 0.04 0.97 -2.95
N GLN A 166 -0.28 -0.31 -2.79
CA GLN A 166 -0.58 -1.22 -3.88
C GLN A 166 -2.09 -1.43 -3.98
N ALA A 167 -2.70 -0.93 -5.05
CA ALA A 167 -4.14 -1.07 -5.30
C ALA A 167 -4.57 -2.54 -5.43
N ASP A 168 -3.69 -3.39 -5.99
CA ASP A 168 -3.92 -4.82 -6.20
C ASP A 168 -4.01 -5.59 -4.88
N GLY A 169 -3.02 -5.38 -4.01
CA GLY A 169 -2.94 -6.02 -2.69
C GLY A 169 -3.76 -5.33 -1.61
N LYS A 170 -4.38 -4.18 -1.93
CA LYS A 170 -5.09 -3.31 -0.98
C LYS A 170 -4.24 -2.97 0.26
N THR A 171 -2.93 -2.88 0.06
CA THR A 171 -1.98 -2.88 1.18
C THR A 171 -0.90 -1.84 0.99
N HIS A 172 -0.42 -1.38 2.12
CA HIS A 172 0.73 -0.49 2.24
C HIS A 172 2.01 -1.33 2.29
N ASP A 173 3.05 -0.89 1.60
CA ASP A 173 4.36 -1.54 1.71
C ASP A 173 5.07 -1.10 3.00
N HIS A 174 4.80 -1.82 4.09
CA HIS A 174 5.36 -1.54 5.40
C HIS A 174 6.89 -1.58 5.46
N LYS A 175 7.52 -2.41 4.61
CA LYS A 175 8.99 -2.47 4.56
C LYS A 175 9.54 -1.15 4.02
N VAL A 176 8.97 -0.63 2.93
CA VAL A 176 9.37 0.67 2.37
C VAL A 176 9.21 1.79 3.39
N TYR A 177 8.08 1.84 4.13
CA TYR A 177 7.92 2.87 5.16
C TYR A 177 8.95 2.76 6.30
N GLN A 178 9.32 1.54 6.71
CA GLN A 178 10.36 1.34 7.72
C GLN A 178 11.73 1.78 7.22
N ASP A 179 12.09 1.39 6.00
CA ASP A 179 13.38 1.77 5.39
C ASP A 179 13.49 3.30 5.26
N ILE A 180 12.41 3.98 4.85
CA ILE A 180 12.36 5.45 4.79
C ILE A 180 12.44 6.06 6.20
N LEU A 181 11.80 5.47 7.21
CA LEU A 181 11.86 5.97 8.59
C LEU A 181 13.30 5.92 9.13
N PHE A 182 14.04 4.85 8.87
CA PHE A 182 15.45 4.76 9.25
C PHE A 182 16.29 5.85 8.57
N GLN A 183 16.08 6.09 7.28
CA GLN A 183 16.76 7.16 6.56
C GLN A 183 16.35 8.56 7.04
N ALA A 184 15.07 8.78 7.32
CA ALA A 184 14.56 10.06 7.83
C ALA A 184 15.22 10.42 9.18
N ARG A 185 15.42 9.42 10.05
CA ARG A 185 16.19 9.59 11.29
C ARG A 185 17.66 9.89 11.03
N TYR A 186 18.29 9.15 10.13
CA TYR A 186 19.69 9.36 9.75
C TYR A 186 19.93 10.79 9.22
N PHE A 187 19.05 11.27 8.33
CA PHE A 187 19.11 12.62 7.78
C PHE A 187 18.46 13.69 8.69
N CYS A 188 18.01 13.32 9.89
CA CYS A 188 17.38 14.23 10.86
C CYS A 188 16.21 15.05 10.25
N MET A 189 15.15 14.34 9.82
CA MET A 189 13.98 14.89 9.14
C MET A 189 12.72 14.75 10.03
N PRO A 190 12.51 15.63 11.02
CA PRO A 190 11.49 15.44 12.05
C PRO A 190 10.06 15.40 11.50
N GLU A 191 9.74 16.16 10.46
CA GLU A 191 8.41 16.16 9.84
C GLU A 191 8.08 14.83 9.17
N LEU A 192 9.03 14.28 8.40
CA LEU A 192 8.88 12.99 7.73
C LEU A 192 8.86 11.84 8.74
N GLU A 193 9.73 11.90 9.76
CA GLU A 193 9.73 10.96 10.87
C GLU A 193 8.37 10.93 11.59
N ALA A 194 7.88 12.09 12.03
CA ALA A 194 6.59 12.17 12.71
C ALA A 194 5.44 11.66 11.83
N TRP A 195 5.45 11.95 10.53
CA TRP A 195 4.43 11.45 9.61
C TRP A 195 4.44 9.92 9.49
N LEU A 196 5.63 9.32 9.40
CA LEU A 196 5.81 7.86 9.30
C LEU A 196 5.47 7.15 10.62
N GLU A 197 5.93 7.68 11.76
CA GLU A 197 5.66 7.13 13.09
C GLU A 197 4.16 7.14 13.43
N ASN A 198 3.48 8.24 13.11
CA ASN A 198 2.04 8.37 13.30
C ASN A 198 1.22 7.62 12.25
N ARG A 199 1.87 6.90 11.33
CA ARG A 199 1.25 6.11 10.26
C ARG A 199 0.25 6.91 9.43
N CYS A 200 0.57 8.16 9.17
CA CYS A 200 -0.30 9.09 8.44
C CYS A 200 -0.64 8.60 7.02
N TYR A 201 0.17 7.69 6.43
CA TYR A 201 -0.12 7.04 5.15
C TYR A 201 -1.47 6.33 5.10
N TYR A 202 -2.02 5.82 6.21
CA TYR A 202 -3.36 5.23 6.23
C TYR A 202 -4.48 6.25 6.02
N ARG A 203 -4.22 7.51 6.35
CA ARG A 203 -5.16 8.62 6.15
C ARG A 203 -4.97 9.28 4.79
N ALA A 204 -3.81 9.08 4.18
CA ALA A 204 -3.45 9.63 2.88
C ALA A 204 -4.15 8.93 1.72
N VAL A 205 -4.65 7.70 1.92
CA VAL A 205 -5.25 6.89 0.86
C VAL A 205 -6.61 6.36 1.29
N THR A 206 -7.59 6.39 0.40
CA THR A 206 -8.87 5.70 0.56
C THR A 206 -9.11 4.78 -0.62
N LEU A 207 -9.47 3.53 -0.32
CA LEU A 207 -9.81 2.52 -1.34
C LEU A 207 -11.32 2.29 -1.34
N SER A 208 -11.96 2.70 -2.41
CA SER A 208 -13.38 2.43 -2.67
C SER A 208 -13.50 1.18 -3.53
N THR A 209 -14.26 0.19 -3.07
CA THR A 209 -14.58 -1.03 -3.84
C THR A 209 -16.06 -1.02 -4.20
N MET A 210 -16.35 -0.96 -5.48
CA MET A 210 -17.70 -1.04 -6.03
C MET A 210 -17.89 -2.43 -6.65
N LYS A 211 -19.09 -2.98 -6.50
CA LYS A 211 -19.45 -4.30 -7.04
C LYS A 211 -20.72 -4.17 -7.85
N ARG A 212 -20.72 -4.73 -9.05
CA ARG A 212 -21.88 -4.76 -9.95
C ARG A 212 -22.03 -6.17 -10.49
N LEU A 213 -23.25 -6.69 -10.52
CA LEU A 213 -23.55 -7.91 -11.27
C LEU A 213 -23.69 -7.54 -12.74
N VAL A 214 -22.92 -8.19 -13.59
CA VAL A 214 -22.91 -7.99 -15.04
C VAL A 214 -23.48 -9.24 -15.69
N GLY A 215 -24.53 -9.04 -16.48
CA GLY A 215 -25.20 -10.10 -17.21
C GLY A 215 -24.30 -10.72 -18.30
N PRO A 216 -24.62 -11.93 -18.77
CA PRO A 216 -23.86 -12.61 -19.82
C PRO A 216 -23.90 -11.85 -21.16
N ASP A 217 -24.97 -11.11 -21.41
CA ASP A 217 -25.25 -10.38 -22.66
C ASP A 217 -24.98 -8.86 -22.53
N GLU A 218 -24.45 -8.39 -21.39
CA GLU A 218 -24.24 -6.95 -21.11
C GLU A 218 -22.89 -6.44 -21.64
N GLU A 219 -22.90 -5.31 -22.35
CA GLU A 219 -21.68 -4.68 -22.87
C GLU A 219 -20.82 -4.13 -21.73
N ARG A 220 -19.50 -4.34 -21.85
CA ARG A 220 -18.52 -3.93 -20.84
C ARG A 220 -18.02 -2.52 -21.18
N ASP A 221 -18.70 -1.51 -20.66
CA ASP A 221 -18.24 -0.12 -20.79
C ASP A 221 -17.13 0.19 -19.78
N PHE A 222 -15.95 0.54 -20.31
CA PHE A 222 -14.71 0.82 -19.56
C PHE A 222 -14.45 2.32 -19.33
N THR A 223 -15.45 3.19 -19.42
CA THR A 223 -15.24 4.64 -19.59
C THR A 223 -14.99 5.44 -18.32
N ASP A 224 -14.66 4.80 -17.19
CA ASP A 224 -14.45 5.52 -15.94
C ASP A 224 -12.94 5.72 -15.68
N SER A 225 -12.46 6.92 -15.98
CA SER A 225 -11.05 7.33 -15.82
C SER A 225 -10.55 7.23 -14.38
N ASP A 226 -11.47 7.19 -13.41
CA ASP A 226 -11.13 7.18 -11.99
C ASP A 226 -10.93 5.77 -11.43
N ILE A 227 -11.17 4.73 -12.23
CA ILE A 227 -11.02 3.35 -11.80
C ILE A 227 -9.57 2.91 -11.97
N THR A 228 -8.93 2.60 -10.84
CA THR A 228 -7.57 2.07 -10.81
C THR A 228 -7.52 0.62 -11.25
N LYS A 229 -8.57 -0.17 -10.97
CA LYS A 229 -8.64 -1.59 -11.34
C LYS A 229 -10.06 -2.11 -11.52
N VAL A 230 -10.27 -2.94 -12.54
CA VAL A 230 -11.48 -3.74 -12.76
C VAL A 230 -11.13 -5.22 -12.73
N GLU A 231 -11.87 -6.02 -11.97
CA GLU A 231 -11.79 -7.48 -11.96
C GLU A 231 -13.16 -8.09 -12.24
N PHE A 232 -13.23 -9.17 -13.01
CA PHE A 232 -14.46 -9.91 -13.25
C PHE A 232 -14.36 -11.29 -12.61
N LEU A 233 -15.25 -11.58 -11.66
CA LEU A 233 -15.29 -12.86 -10.97
C LEU A 233 -16.55 -13.62 -11.42
N PRO A 234 -16.43 -14.84 -11.99
CA PRO A 234 -17.62 -15.62 -12.33
C PRO A 234 -18.40 -15.92 -11.05
N CYS A 235 -19.71 -15.63 -11.04
CA CYS A 235 -20.52 -15.80 -9.83
C CYS A 235 -21.79 -16.62 -10.04
N LYS A 236 -22.28 -16.71 -11.28
CA LYS A 236 -23.47 -17.49 -11.61
C LYS A 236 -23.32 -18.11 -12.99
N VAL A 237 -23.54 -19.42 -13.07
CA VAL A 237 -23.55 -20.17 -14.32
C VAL A 237 -24.95 -20.75 -14.49
N GLU A 238 -25.59 -20.42 -15.60
CA GLU A 238 -26.92 -20.90 -15.95
C GLU A 238 -26.85 -21.62 -17.29
N THR A 239 -27.62 -22.70 -17.40
CA THR A 239 -27.74 -23.46 -18.64
C THR A 239 -29.14 -23.23 -19.19
N GLU A 240 -29.23 -22.60 -20.36
CA GLU A 240 -30.50 -22.37 -21.04
C GLU A 240 -30.66 -23.36 -22.20
N PRO A 241 -31.84 -23.98 -22.37
CA PRO A 241 -32.12 -24.79 -23.54
C PRO A 241 -32.23 -23.88 -24.76
N VAL A 242 -31.54 -24.25 -25.85
CA VAL A 242 -31.60 -23.53 -27.11
C VAL A 242 -31.98 -24.50 -28.21
N TRP A 243 -32.94 -24.09 -29.03
CA TRP A 243 -33.32 -24.86 -30.20
C TRP A 243 -32.34 -24.59 -31.34
N HIS A 244 -31.74 -25.66 -31.87
CA HIS A 244 -30.91 -25.60 -33.07
C HIS A 244 -31.65 -26.23 -34.25
N CYS A 245 -31.86 -25.42 -35.29
CA CYS A 245 -32.36 -25.91 -36.58
C CYS A 245 -31.23 -26.58 -37.37
N LEU A 246 -31.41 -27.86 -37.74
CA LEU A 246 -30.38 -28.61 -38.49
C LEU A 246 -30.24 -28.18 -39.95
N ASP A 247 -31.30 -27.60 -40.52
CA ASP A 247 -31.45 -27.33 -41.95
C ASP A 247 -31.55 -25.83 -42.28
N TRP A 248 -31.03 -24.95 -41.42
CA TRP A 248 -31.14 -23.48 -41.59
C TRP A 248 -30.60 -22.96 -42.94
N LYS A 249 -29.72 -23.72 -43.61
CA LYS A 249 -29.18 -23.39 -44.94
C LYS A 249 -30.14 -23.68 -46.10
N THR A 250 -31.10 -24.60 -45.93
CA THR A 250 -31.94 -25.11 -47.03
C THR A 250 -33.31 -24.44 -47.11
N HIS A 251 -33.73 -23.67 -46.09
CA HIS A 251 -35.01 -22.94 -46.11
C HIS A 251 -34.90 -21.51 -45.51
N PRO A 252 -34.56 -20.50 -46.33
CA PRO A 252 -34.42 -19.11 -45.86
C PRO A 252 -35.73 -18.35 -45.58
N PHE A 253 -36.91 -18.95 -45.76
CA PHE A 253 -38.20 -18.21 -45.73
C PHE A 253 -39.29 -18.80 -44.80
N HIS A 254 -38.97 -19.70 -43.87
CA HIS A 254 -39.97 -20.18 -42.93
C HIS A 254 -40.24 -19.11 -41.85
N PRO A 255 -41.50 -18.70 -41.60
CA PRO A 255 -41.84 -17.87 -40.45
C PRO A 255 -41.32 -18.57 -39.18
N GLY A 256 -40.42 -17.90 -38.44
CA GLY A 256 -39.75 -18.44 -37.25
C GLY A 256 -38.31 -18.94 -37.41
N CYS A 257 -37.79 -19.19 -38.62
CA CYS A 257 -36.41 -19.69 -38.82
C CYS A 257 -35.36 -18.59 -39.16
N TRP A 258 -35.61 -17.35 -38.74
CA TRP A 258 -34.81 -16.18 -39.14
C TRP A 258 -33.50 -16.02 -38.34
N VAL A 259 -33.24 -16.87 -37.35
CA VAL A 259 -32.06 -16.80 -36.49
C VAL A 259 -31.49 -18.20 -36.26
N ARG A 260 -30.16 -18.34 -36.33
CA ARG A 260 -29.42 -19.60 -36.12
C ARG A 260 -29.70 -20.23 -34.73
N GLU A 261 -30.13 -19.41 -33.77
CA GLU A 261 -30.52 -19.76 -32.41
C GLU A 261 -31.78 -18.94 -32.06
N SER A 262 -32.90 -19.58 -31.75
CA SER A 262 -34.13 -18.89 -31.31
C SER A 262 -34.44 -19.24 -29.86
N ARG A 263 -34.68 -18.22 -29.01
CA ARG A 263 -34.95 -18.41 -27.56
C ARG A 263 -36.43 -18.63 -27.21
N THR A 264 -37.38 -18.42 -28.12
CA THR A 264 -38.80 -18.22 -27.76
C THR A 264 -39.83 -18.92 -28.65
N LEU A 265 -39.46 -19.90 -29.46
CA LEU A 265 -40.46 -20.57 -30.29
C LEU A 265 -41.19 -21.68 -29.51
N GLU A 266 -42.50 -21.49 -29.34
CA GLU A 266 -43.46 -22.57 -29.17
C GLU A 266 -43.37 -23.48 -30.41
N SER A 267 -42.52 -24.51 -30.31
CA SER A 267 -42.30 -25.62 -31.25
C SER A 267 -42.14 -25.26 -32.75
N PRO A 268 -40.90 -24.98 -33.22
CA PRO A 268 -40.66 -24.74 -34.64
C PRO A 268 -40.11 -25.99 -35.35
N SER A 269 -40.91 -26.61 -36.22
CA SER A 269 -40.51 -27.65 -37.20
C SER A 269 -40.00 -28.99 -36.62
N ALA A 270 -40.40 -30.10 -37.23
CA ALA A 270 -40.08 -31.47 -36.78
C ALA A 270 -38.59 -31.88 -36.88
N MET A 271 -37.70 -31.00 -37.37
CA MET A 271 -36.33 -31.34 -37.77
C MET A 271 -35.20 -30.61 -36.98
N GLY A 272 -35.47 -30.10 -35.78
CA GLY A 272 -34.43 -29.53 -34.91
C GLY A 272 -34.07 -30.41 -33.71
N LYS A 273 -33.04 -29.99 -32.97
CA LYS A 273 -32.63 -30.60 -31.70
C LYS A 273 -32.47 -29.51 -30.64
N TYR A 274 -32.87 -29.83 -29.41
CA TYR A 274 -32.52 -29.02 -28.25
C TYR A 274 -31.03 -29.23 -27.93
N GLY A 275 -30.29 -28.13 -27.94
CA GLY A 275 -28.99 -28.01 -27.31
C GLY A 275 -29.10 -27.19 -26.02
N SER A 276 -27.95 -26.86 -25.44
CA SER A 276 -27.86 -26.02 -24.25
C SER A 276 -26.76 -25.00 -24.43
N ILE A 277 -27.03 -23.75 -24.10
CA ILE A 277 -25.98 -22.72 -23.99
C ILE A 277 -25.68 -22.48 -22.51
N VAL A 278 -24.41 -22.30 -22.20
CA VAL A 278 -23.96 -21.93 -20.86
C VAL A 278 -23.79 -20.42 -20.81
N LYS A 279 -24.53 -19.77 -19.93
CA LYS A 279 -24.45 -18.34 -19.66
C LYS A 279 -23.75 -18.13 -18.33
N THR A 280 -22.72 -17.29 -18.33
CA THR A 280 -21.98 -16.92 -17.12
C THR A 280 -22.24 -15.45 -16.81
N SER A 281 -22.80 -15.18 -15.65
CA SER A 281 -22.83 -13.83 -15.08
C SER A 281 -21.56 -13.59 -14.27
N TYR A 282 -21.08 -12.35 -14.29
CA TYR A 282 -19.86 -11.94 -13.62
C TYR A 282 -20.16 -10.91 -12.55
N LEU A 283 -19.47 -11.01 -11.42
CA LEU A 283 -19.34 -9.93 -10.46
C LEU A 283 -18.18 -9.04 -10.91
N GLU A 284 -18.51 -7.88 -11.44
CA GLU A 284 -17.55 -6.84 -11.75
C GLU A 284 -17.18 -6.11 -10.45
N VAL A 285 -15.90 -6.14 -10.11
CA VAL A 285 -15.32 -5.47 -8.94
C VAL A 285 -14.45 -4.32 -9.43
N ARG A 286 -14.95 -3.11 -9.25
CA ARG A 286 -14.24 -1.86 -9.57
C ARG A 286 -13.57 -1.32 -8.31
N ARG A 287 -12.30 -0.96 -8.40
CA ARG A 287 -11.53 -0.36 -7.32
C ARG A 287 -11.07 1.03 -7.73
N LYS A 288 -11.37 2.01 -6.90
CA LYS A 288 -10.93 3.40 -7.03
C LYS A 288 -10.05 3.75 -5.84
N VAL A 289 -8.87 4.30 -6.11
CA VAL A 289 -7.93 4.80 -5.11
C VAL A 289 -7.99 6.32 -5.11
N GLU A 290 -8.26 6.90 -3.95
CA GLU A 290 -8.30 8.35 -3.75
C GLU A 290 -7.16 8.76 -2.82
N TYR A 291 -6.45 9.83 -3.17
CA TYR A 291 -5.36 10.41 -2.39
C TYR A 291 -5.84 11.69 -1.73
N HIS A 292 -5.50 11.88 -0.45
CA HIS A 292 -5.95 13.02 0.35
C HIS A 292 -4.83 14.04 0.52
N ASP A 293 -4.91 15.16 -0.21
CA ASP A 293 -3.85 16.19 -0.25
C ASP A 293 -3.40 16.68 1.13
N GLY A 294 -4.32 16.78 2.10
CA GLY A 294 -4.00 17.20 3.48
C GLY A 294 -3.08 16.24 4.27
N TRP A 295 -2.82 15.06 3.71
CA TRP A 295 -1.96 14.01 4.25
C TRP A 295 -0.80 13.63 3.33
N THR A 296 -0.77 14.12 2.08
CA THR A 296 0.27 13.81 1.10
C THR A 296 1.37 14.87 1.01
N SER A 297 1.16 16.06 1.60
CA SER A 297 2.15 17.15 1.58
C SER A 297 2.34 17.82 2.94
N CYS A 298 3.55 18.32 3.18
CA CYS A 298 3.87 19.18 4.33
C CYS A 298 3.47 20.65 4.10
N TYR A 299 3.09 21.04 2.88
CA TYR A 299 2.53 22.35 2.59
C TYR A 299 1.06 22.37 3.02
N ARG A 300 0.78 23.05 4.13
CA ARG A 300 -0.58 23.37 4.60
C ARG A 300 -0.79 24.87 4.61
#